data_AF-A0A7C5XGH0-F1
#
_entry.id   AF-A0A7C5XGH0-F1
#
_cell.length_a   1.000
_cell.length_b   1.000
_cell.length_c   1.000
_cell.angle_alpha   90.00
_cell.angle_beta   90.00
_cell.angle_gamma   90.00
#
_symmetry.space_group_name_H-M   'P 1'
#
loop_
_entity.id
_entity.type
_entity.pdbx_description
1 polymer ?
#
loop_
_entity_poly.entity_id
_entity_poly.type
_entity_poly.pdbx_seq_one_letter_code
_entity_poly.pdbx_strand_id
1 'polypeptide(L)'
;MSWFIYYNDTLIPVEIRAFTIDEAVRAGLSIARDVLSSVDKYCLYEGNNEVVIEFRKDDEGAVKLIYSEIPTEALTHFYNAEKRRLVRCESVG
;
A
#
# COMPACT_ATOMS: atom_id res chain seq x y z
N MET A 1 4.01 -13.00 8.42
CA MET A 1 4.59 -11.86 7.68
C MET A 1 4.34 -10.59 8.47
N SER A 2 5.04 -9.52 8.15
CA SER A 2 4.97 -8.25 8.89
C SER A 2 4.41 -7.15 7.99
N TRP A 3 3.86 -6.12 8.62
CA TRP A 3 3.41 -4.92 7.93
C TRP A 3 4.51 -3.86 7.89
N PHE A 4 4.62 -3.18 6.76
CA PHE A 4 5.56 -2.11 6.52
C PHE A 4 4.87 -0.94 5.83
N ILE A 5 5.26 0.27 6.20
CA ILE A 5 5.00 1.47 5.41
C ILE A 5 6.23 1.75 4.55
N TYR A 6 6.01 2.03 3.27
CA TYR A 6 7.03 2.56 2.37
C TYR A 6 6.67 3.99 1.98
N TYR A 7 7.57 4.91 2.30
CA TYR A 7 7.45 6.34 2.02
C TYR A 7 8.84 6.97 1.94
N ASN A 8 9.08 7.86 0.96
CA ASN A 8 10.37 8.51 0.73
C ASN A 8 11.57 7.53 0.78
N ASP A 9 11.47 6.44 0.01
CA ASP A 9 12.48 5.37 -0.07
C ASP A 9 12.80 4.66 1.24
N THR A 10 11.99 4.86 2.28
CA THR A 10 12.18 4.30 3.61
C THR A 10 11.12 3.24 3.88
N LEU A 11 11.55 2.06 4.34
CA LEU A 11 10.70 1.00 4.86
C LEU A 11 10.62 1.09 6.37
N ILE A 12 9.42 1.27 6.90
CA ILE A 12 9.14 1.44 8.33
C ILE A 12 8.26 0.28 8.78
N PRO A 13 8.72 -0.60 9.69
CA PRO A 13 7.86 -1.64 10.25
C PRO A 13 6.72 -1.01 11.06
N VAL A 14 5.51 -1.55 10.92
CA VAL A 14 4.33 -1.06 11.63
C VAL A 14 3.53 -2.21 12.23
N GLU A 15 2.90 -1.95 13.38
CA GLU A 15 1.99 -2.90 14.00
C GLU A 15 0.55 -2.65 13.53
N ILE A 16 0.09 -3.44 12.56
CA ILE A 16 -1.30 -3.41 12.07
C ILE A 16 -1.95 -4.76 12.33
N ARG A 17 -3.15 -4.72 12.93
CA ARG A 17 -4.01 -5.89 13.10
C ARG A 17 -5.12 -5.85 12.05
N ALA A 18 -4.84 -6.42 10.88
CA ALA A 18 -5.80 -6.58 9.80
C ALA A 18 -5.88 -8.05 9.40
N PHE A 19 -7.08 -8.61 9.42
CA PHE A 19 -7.40 -9.97 8.97
C PHE A 19 -7.98 -9.99 7.56
N THR A 20 -8.43 -8.84 7.07
CA THR A 20 -9.02 -8.66 5.74
C THR A 20 -8.35 -7.51 4.98
N ILE A 21 -8.46 -7.54 3.65
CA ILE A 21 -8.02 -6.44 2.79
C ILE A 21 -8.71 -5.13 3.17
N ASP A 22 -10.02 -5.15 3.47
CA ASP A 22 -10.77 -3.96 3.84
C ASP A 22 -10.31 -3.35 5.18
N GLU A 23 -9.90 -4.19 6.14
CA GLU A 23 -9.26 -3.71 7.37
C GLU A 23 -7.87 -3.11 7.09
N ALA A 24 -7.09 -3.74 6.22
CA ALA A 24 -5.77 -3.23 5.83
C ALA A 24 -5.88 -1.89 5.07
N VAL A 25 -6.84 -1.75 4.16
CA VAL A 25 -7.14 -0.51 3.44
C VAL A 25 -7.56 0.56 4.43
N ARG A 26 -8.46 0.28 5.38
CA ARG A 26 -8.89 1.26 6.39
C ARG A 26 -7.73 1.71 7.29
N ALA A 27 -6.90 0.79 7.77
CA ALA A 27 -5.73 1.11 8.57
C ALA A 27 -4.70 1.93 7.77
N GLY A 28 -4.41 1.50 6.55
CA GLY A 28 -3.48 2.18 5.65
C GLY A 28 -3.96 3.57 5.24
N LEU A 29 -5.26 3.76 4.98
CA LEU A 29 -5.86 5.07 4.70
C LEU A 29 -5.67 6.05 5.85
N SER A 30 -5.87 5.60 7.09
CA SER A 30 -5.64 6.44 8.26
C SER A 30 -4.19 6.94 8.30
N ILE A 31 -3.23 6.02 8.17
CA ILE A 31 -1.80 6.35 8.19
C ILE A 31 -1.42 7.24 7.00
N ALA A 32 -1.92 6.93 5.81
CA ALA A 32 -1.61 7.69 4.60
C ALA A 32 -2.16 9.12 4.66
N ARG A 33 -3.34 9.33 5.27
CA ARG A 33 -3.89 10.68 5.49
C ARG A 33 -3.06 11.48 6.48
N ASP A 34 -2.51 10.85 7.52
CA ASP A 34 -1.60 11.53 8.46
C ASP A 34 -0.30 11.98 7.78
N VAL A 35 0.20 11.22 6.79
CA VAL A 35 1.43 11.53 6.04
C VAL A 35 1.19 12.50 4.87
N LEU A 36 0.12 12.29 4.09
CA LEU A 36 -0.14 13.00 2.84
C LEU A 36 -1.15 14.15 2.98
N SER A 37 -1.75 14.36 4.16
CA SER A 37 -2.90 15.26 4.44
C SER A 37 -4.23 14.90 3.78
N SER A 38 -4.21 14.25 2.61
CA SER A 38 -5.37 13.68 1.94
C SER A 38 -4.96 12.48 1.09
N VAL A 39 -5.95 11.69 0.65
CA VAL A 39 -5.76 10.54 -0.25
C VAL A 39 -6.97 10.51 -1.19
N ASP A 40 -6.72 10.51 -2.49
CA ASP A 40 -7.77 10.57 -3.53
C ASP A 40 -8.10 9.19 -4.10
N LYS A 41 -7.14 8.26 -4.06
CA LYS A 41 -7.30 6.89 -4.53
C LYS A 41 -6.32 5.94 -3.86
N TYR A 42 -6.63 4.66 -3.93
CA TYR A 42 -5.67 3.60 -3.66
C TYR A 42 -5.60 2.57 -4.78
N CYS A 43 -4.46 1.89 -4.92
CA CYS A 43 -4.26 0.77 -5.81
C CYS A 43 -3.75 -0.43 -5.01
N LEU A 44 -4.39 -1.58 -5.19
CA LEU A 44 -4.14 -2.82 -4.47
C LEU A 44 -3.55 -3.88 -5.40
N TYR A 45 -2.51 -4.54 -4.91
CA TYR A 45 -2.00 -5.81 -5.39
C TYR A 45 -2.11 -6.86 -4.29
N GLU A 46 -2.62 -8.03 -4.64
CA GLU A 46 -2.71 -9.21 -3.79
C GLU A 46 -2.29 -10.42 -4.64
N GLY A 47 -1.27 -11.15 -4.18
CA GLY A 47 -0.69 -12.29 -4.91
C GLY A 47 0.62 -12.69 -4.27
N ASN A 48 1.18 -13.86 -4.63
CA ASN A 48 2.49 -14.31 -4.09
C ASN A 48 2.58 -14.32 -2.55
N ASN A 49 1.47 -14.57 -1.85
CA ASN A 49 1.35 -14.46 -0.39
C ASN A 49 1.65 -13.07 0.19
N GLU A 50 1.62 -12.01 -0.61
CA GLU A 50 1.87 -10.64 -0.19
C GLU A 50 0.73 -9.71 -0.58
N VAL A 51 0.67 -8.56 0.10
CA VAL A 51 -0.29 -7.49 -0.16
C VAL A 51 0.47 -6.18 -0.27
N VAL A 52 0.20 -5.40 -1.31
CA VAL A 52 0.69 -4.02 -1.44
C VAL A 52 -0.49 -3.11 -1.74
N ILE A 53 -0.71 -2.13 -0.88
CA ILE A 53 -1.73 -1.09 -1.07
C ILE A 53 -1.00 0.23 -1.20
N GLU A 54 -1.11 0.87 -2.35
CA GLU A 54 -0.58 2.21 -2.58
C GLU A 54 -1.70 3.23 -2.43
N PHE A 55 -1.51 4.20 -1.54
CA PHE A 55 -2.38 5.35 -1.34
C PHE A 55 -1.76 6.56 -2.03
N ARG A 56 -2.52 7.25 -2.88
CA ARG A 56 -2.03 8.41 -3.64
C ARG A 56 -2.83 9.66 -3.31
N LYS A 57 -2.11 10.79 -3.26
CA LYS A 57 -2.69 12.13 -3.36
C LYS A 57 -2.30 12.70 -4.73
N ASP A 58 -3.25 12.76 -5.65
CA ASP A 58 -3.09 13.15 -7.05
C ASP A 58 -1.70 12.78 -7.62
N ASP A 59 -0.95 13.77 -8.09
CA ASP A 59 0.43 13.65 -8.56
C ASP A 59 1.45 14.14 -7.51
N GLU A 60 1.02 14.37 -6.27
CA GLU A 60 1.85 14.97 -5.20
C GLU A 60 2.63 13.94 -4.38
N GLY A 61 2.19 12.68 -4.34
CA GLY A 61 2.92 11.64 -3.62
C GLY A 61 2.14 10.36 -3.37
N ALA A 62 2.86 9.35 -2.85
CA ALA A 62 2.28 8.06 -2.51
C ALA A 62 2.89 7.48 -1.23
N VAL A 63 2.05 6.80 -0.45
CA VAL A 63 2.44 5.95 0.67
C VAL A 63 2.01 4.53 0.35
N LYS A 64 2.85 3.53 0.59
CA LYS A 64 2.48 2.12 0.41
C LYS A 64 2.41 1.42 1.74
N LEU A 65 1.34 0.67 1.97
CA LEU A 65 1.25 -0.34 3.01
C LEU A 65 1.55 -1.71 2.41
N ILE A 66 2.48 -2.44 3.02
CA ILE A 66 3.03 -3.69 2.50
C ILE A 66 2.92 -4.78 3.56
N TYR A 67 2.31 -5.91 3.22
CA TYR A 67 2.37 -7.15 4.00
C TYR A 67 3.21 -8.16 3.23
N SER A 68 4.40 -8.45 3.72
CA SER A 68 5.31 -9.42 3.08
C SER A 68 6.36 -9.92 4.07
N GLU A 69 7.05 -10.98 3.72
CA GLU A 69 8.29 -11.42 4.37
C GLU A 69 9.49 -10.59 3.88
N ILE A 70 9.49 -10.21 2.60
CA ILE A 70 10.56 -9.45 1.95
C ILE A 70 9.93 -8.22 1.25
N PRO A 71 9.78 -7.08 1.95
CA PRO A 71 9.02 -5.93 1.42
C PRO A 71 9.62 -5.30 0.16
N THR A 72 10.93 -5.45 -0.08
CA THR A 72 11.59 -4.98 -1.31
C THR A 72 11.21 -5.79 -2.55
N GLU A 73 11.02 -7.10 -2.39
CA GLU A 73 10.50 -7.96 -3.46
C GLU A 73 9.03 -7.66 -3.74
N ALA A 74 8.23 -7.44 -2.68
CA ALA A 74 6.83 -7.05 -2.80
C ALA A 74 6.64 -5.76 -3.61
N LEU A 75 7.51 -4.76 -3.38
CA LEU A 75 7.54 -3.53 -4.19
C LEU A 75 7.81 -3.84 -5.67
N THR A 76 8.77 -4.73 -5.95
CA THR A 76 9.11 -5.12 -7.32
C THR A 76 7.94 -5.81 -8.01
N HIS A 77 7.25 -6.73 -7.30
CA HIS A 77 6.06 -7.39 -7.83
C HIS A 77 4.91 -6.42 -8.05
N PHE A 78 4.67 -5.49 -7.13
CA PHE A 78 3.68 -4.42 -7.30
C PHE A 78 3.95 -3.60 -8.57
N TYR A 79 5.17 -3.10 -8.77
CA TYR A 79 5.49 -2.32 -9.97
C TYR A 79 5.36 -3.13 -11.27
N ASN A 80 5.68 -4.42 -11.24
CA ASN A 80 5.46 -5.30 -12.37
C ASN A 80 3.96 -5.52 -12.64
N ALA A 81 3.14 -5.69 -11.60
CA ALA A 81 1.70 -5.80 -11.69
C ALA A 81 1.07 -4.50 -12.21
N GLU A 82 1.54 -3.34 -11.76
CA GLU A 82 1.10 -2.03 -12.22
C GLU A 82 1.38 -1.84 -13.71
N LYS A 83 2.61 -2.12 -14.16
CA LYS A 83 2.98 -2.08 -15.60
C LYS A 83 2.10 -2.98 -16.46
N ARG A 84 1.63 -4.10 -15.90
CA ARG A 84 0.75 -5.06 -16.55
C ARG A 84 -0.74 -4.75 -16.37
N ARG A 85 -1.09 -3.67 -15.66
CA ARG A 85 -2.48 -3.27 -15.33
C ARG A 85 -3.25 -4.34 -14.57
N LEU A 86 -2.56 -5.03 -13.66
CA LEU A 86 -3.12 -6.09 -12.81
C LEU A 86 -3.47 -5.59 -11.40
N VAL A 87 -3.13 -4.34 -11.07
CA VAL A 87 -3.54 -3.70 -9.82
C VAL A 87 -5.01 -3.26 -9.89
N ARG A 88 -5.73 -3.39 -8.78
CA ARG A 88 -7.10 -2.88 -8.64
C ARG A 88 -7.05 -1.50 -8.01
N CYS A 89 -7.55 -0.48 -8.69
CA CYS A 89 -7.55 0.90 -8.18
C CYS A 89 -8.96 1.40 -7.90
N GLU A 90 -9.12 2.10 -6.79
CA GLU A 90 -10.40 2.64 -6.32
C GLU A 90 -10.22 4.08 -5.82
N SER A 91 -11.19 4.94 -6.13
CA SER A 91 -11.24 6.30 -5.61
C SER A 91 -11.67 6.31 -4.14
N VAL A 92 -11.11 7.24 -3.38
CA VAL A 92 -11.44 7.45 -1.97
C VAL A 92 -12.33 8.70 -1.90
N GLY A 93 -13.58 8.50 -1.48
CA GLY A 93 -14.55 9.58 -1.24
C GLY A 93 -14.53 10.11 0.18
#